data_AF-A0A257UPD8-F1
#
_entry.id   AF-A0A257UPD8-F1
#
_cell.length_a   1.000
_cell.length_b   1.000
_cell.length_c   1.000
_cell.angle_alpha   90.00
_cell.angle_beta   90.00
_cell.angle_gamma   90.00
#
_symmetry.space_group_name_H-M   'P 1'
#
loop_
_entity.id
_entity.type
_entity.pdbx_description
1 polymer ?
#
loop_
_entity_poly.entity_id
_entity_poly.type
_entity_poly.pdbx_seq_one_letter_code
_entity_poly.pdbx_strand_id
1 'polypeptide(L)'
;LPDERIEIFRPGWDSPDMERQTHTVREAIEALSYDFLAQTHCGWENNDGAYGDFIFDVTECSITLDYNERYTATENYSHEF
;
A
#
# COMPACT_ATOMS: atom_id res chain seq x y z
N LEU A 1 8.29 -17.63 -3.56
CA LEU A 1 8.55 -17.30 -2.14
C LEU A 1 8.48 -18.60 -1.35
N PRO A 2 9.22 -18.73 -0.24
CA PRO A 2 9.13 -19.89 0.64
C PRO A 2 7.71 -20.05 1.21
N ASP A 3 7.30 -21.29 1.52
CA ASP A 3 5.96 -21.62 2.04
C ASP A 3 5.89 -21.50 3.58
N GLU A 4 6.99 -21.11 4.21
CA GLU A 4 7.12 -20.88 5.63
C GLU A 4 6.13 -19.81 6.11
N ARG A 5 5.67 -19.99 7.35
CA ARG A 5 4.82 -19.04 8.03
C ARG A 5 5.66 -18.17 8.96
N ILE A 6 5.37 -16.88 8.94
CA ILE A 6 6.00 -15.87 9.79
C ILE A 6 4.93 -15.17 10.64
N GLU A 7 5.36 -14.59 11.74
CA GLU A 7 4.50 -13.76 12.59
C GLU A 7 4.79 -12.28 12.28
N ILE A 8 3.74 -11.52 12.01
CA ILE A 8 3.80 -10.06 11.96
C ILE A 8 2.90 -9.50 13.06
N PHE A 9 3.28 -8.34 13.57
CA PHE A 9 2.59 -7.64 14.64
C PHE A 9 1.98 -6.37 14.07
N ARG A 10 0.69 -6.17 14.30
CA ARG A 10 -0.07 -5.01 13.78
C ARG A 10 -0.86 -4.36 14.90
N PRO A 11 -1.08 -3.04 14.87
CA PRO A 11 -2.00 -2.40 15.81
C PRO A 11 -3.41 -2.96 15.62
N GLY A 12 -4.06 -3.29 16.73
CA GLY A 12 -5.46 -3.70 16.74
C GLY A 12 -6.37 -2.54 16.31
N TRP A 13 -7.48 -2.86 15.67
CA TRP A 13 -8.45 -1.85 15.25
C TRP A 13 -9.05 -1.15 16.48
N ASP A 14 -8.88 0.18 16.56
CA ASP A 14 -9.33 1.00 17.69
C ASP A 14 -8.83 0.52 19.07
N SER A 15 -7.66 -0.13 19.09
CA SER A 15 -7.02 -0.62 20.31
C SER A 15 -5.53 -0.25 20.34
N PRO A 16 -4.96 0.09 21.51
CA PRO A 16 -3.52 0.22 21.67
C PRO A 16 -2.80 -1.13 21.66
N ASP A 17 -3.54 -2.25 21.68
CA ASP A 17 -2.96 -3.59 21.69
C ASP A 17 -2.37 -3.97 20.34
N MET A 18 -1.32 -4.77 20.39
CA MET A 18 -0.68 -5.33 19.20
C MET A 18 -1.26 -6.73 18.91
N GLU A 19 -1.87 -6.89 17.76
CA GLU A 19 -2.37 -8.16 17.28
C GLU A 19 -1.25 -8.93 16.58
N ARG A 20 -1.08 -10.18 17.00
CA ARG A 20 -0.19 -11.13 16.36
C ARG A 20 -0.92 -11.88 15.26
N GLN A 21 -0.37 -11.84 14.06
CA GLN A 21 -0.95 -12.50 12.89
C GLN A 21 0.08 -13.43 12.25
N THR A 22 -0.33 -14.65 11.93
CA THR A 22 0.53 -15.67 11.29
C THR A 22 0.22 -15.75 9.81
N HIS A 23 1.17 -15.33 8.97
CA HIS A 23 1.04 -15.26 7.52
C HIS A 23 2.08 -16.13 6.82
N THR A 24 1.80 -16.57 5.60
CA THR A 24 2.87 -16.98 4.68
C THR A 24 3.75 -15.77 4.34
N VAL A 25 4.97 -16.01 3.86
CA VAL A 25 5.85 -14.90 3.41
C VAL A 25 5.17 -14.04 2.34
N ARG A 26 4.41 -14.66 1.43
CA ARG A 26 3.64 -13.95 0.41
C ARG A 26 2.58 -13.03 1.00
N GLU A 27 1.73 -13.55 1.88
CA GLU A 27 0.67 -12.78 2.53
C GLU A 27 1.25 -11.62 3.34
N ALA A 28 2.38 -11.83 4.02
CA ALA A 28 3.05 -10.77 4.78
C ALA A 28 3.58 -9.64 3.87
N ILE A 29 4.21 -9.98 2.73
CA ILE A 29 4.69 -9.00 1.75
C ILE A 29 3.52 -8.21 1.16
N GLU A 30 2.44 -8.89 0.77
CA GLU A 30 1.23 -8.25 0.24
C GLU A 30 0.61 -7.30 1.27
N ALA A 31 0.47 -7.76 2.50
CA ALA A 31 -0.14 -6.97 3.56
C ALA A 31 0.71 -5.72 3.89
N LEU A 32 2.04 -5.82 3.92
CA LEU A 32 2.94 -4.67 4.08
C LEU A 32 2.86 -3.70 2.90
N SER A 33 2.73 -4.21 1.68
CA SER A 33 2.61 -3.38 0.48
C SER A 33 1.38 -2.48 0.55
N TYR A 34 0.23 -3.02 0.97
CA TYR A 34 -0.98 -2.22 1.20
C TYR A 34 -0.82 -1.20 2.34
N ASP A 35 -0.16 -1.59 3.44
CA ASP A 35 0.09 -0.66 4.56
C ASP A 35 0.95 0.54 4.12
N PHE A 36 2.00 0.31 3.32
CA PHE A 36 2.87 1.38 2.82
C PHE A 36 2.19 2.23 1.75
N LEU A 37 1.39 1.61 0.88
CA LEU A 37 0.61 2.32 -0.13
C LEU A 37 -0.40 3.26 0.53
N ALA A 38 -1.13 2.78 1.55
CA ALA A 38 -2.08 3.60 2.30
C ALA A 38 -1.42 4.78 3.04
N GLN A 39 -0.19 4.60 3.54
CA GLN A 39 0.57 5.65 4.23
C GLN A 39 1.03 6.79 3.31
N THR A 40 1.35 6.49 2.05
CA THR A 40 1.99 7.44 1.13
C THR A 40 1.06 7.96 0.04
N HIS A 41 0.16 7.11 -0.47
CA HIS A 41 -0.72 7.39 -1.60
C HIS A 41 -2.13 6.86 -1.33
N CYS A 42 -2.86 7.55 -0.45
CA CYS A 42 -4.28 7.28 -0.26
C CYS A 42 -5.07 7.61 -1.54
N GLY A 43 -6.19 6.90 -1.78
CA GLY A 43 -6.98 7.06 -3.01
C GLY A 43 -6.66 6.06 -4.12
N TRP A 44 -5.66 5.19 -3.96
CA TRP A 44 -5.47 4.00 -4.82
C TRP A 44 -6.75 3.13 -4.89
N GLU A 45 -7.53 3.10 -3.81
CA GLU A 45 -8.81 2.38 -3.68
C GLU A 45 -9.89 2.88 -4.65
N ASN A 46 -9.76 4.10 -5.18
CA ASN A 46 -10.75 4.72 -6.05
C ASN A 46 -10.74 4.15 -7.48
N ASN A 47 -9.78 3.28 -7.81
CA ASN A 47 -9.65 2.63 -9.12
C ASN A 47 -9.55 3.60 -10.32
N ASP A 48 -8.99 4.80 -10.14
CA ASP A 48 -8.79 5.76 -11.25
C ASP A 48 -7.58 5.39 -12.14
N GLY A 49 -7.06 4.16 -12.02
CA GLY A 49 -6.03 3.60 -12.90
C GLY A 49 -4.59 3.92 -12.50
N ALA A 50 -4.33 4.18 -11.22
CA ALA A 50 -2.96 4.20 -10.70
C ALA A 50 -2.35 2.78 -10.71
N TYR A 51 -1.05 2.69 -10.93
CA TYR A 51 -0.30 1.42 -10.96
C TYR A 51 1.15 1.63 -10.53
N GLY A 52 1.87 0.55 -10.25
CA GLY A 52 3.26 0.63 -9.82
C GLY A 52 3.77 -0.67 -9.25
N ASP A 53 5.04 -0.66 -8.84
CA ASP A 53 5.74 -1.83 -8.34
C ASP A 53 6.36 -1.55 -6.96
N PHE A 54 6.19 -2.51 -6.04
CA PHE A 54 6.98 -2.57 -4.82
C PHE A 54 8.17 -3.51 -5.02
N ILE A 55 9.35 -3.07 -4.60
CA ILE A 55 10.58 -3.89 -4.60
C ILE A 55 11.06 -4.02 -3.15
N PHE A 56 11.10 -5.26 -2.67
CA PHE A 56 11.65 -5.63 -1.37
C PHE A 56 13.08 -6.14 -1.58
N ASP A 57 14.09 -5.31 -1.30
CA ASP A 57 15.49 -5.73 -1.33
C ASP A 57 15.90 -6.25 0.06
N VAL A 58 16.03 -7.57 0.16
CA VAL A 58 16.40 -8.26 1.40
C VAL A 58 17.87 -8.01 1.78
N THR A 59 18.74 -7.81 0.79
CA THR A 59 20.18 -7.60 1.02
C THR A 59 20.44 -6.20 1.56
N GLU A 60 19.77 -5.21 0.97
CA GLU A 60 19.86 -3.81 1.38
C GLU A 60 18.94 -3.47 2.56
N CYS A 61 18.06 -4.40 2.96
CA CYS A 61 17.03 -4.19 3.97
C CYS A 61 16.17 -2.96 3.64
N SER A 62 15.79 -2.82 2.37
CA SER A 62 15.08 -1.66 1.85
C SER A 62 13.80 -2.08 1.12
N ILE A 63 12.82 -1.18 1.14
CA ILE A 63 11.56 -1.34 0.40
C ILE A 63 11.37 -0.07 -0.40
N THR A 64 11.16 -0.21 -1.71
CA THR A 64 10.93 0.91 -2.61
C THR A 64 9.59 0.75 -3.32
N LEU A 65 8.94 1.87 -3.60
CA LEU A 65 7.71 1.96 -4.38
C LEU A 65 7.98 2.85 -5.60
N ASP A 66 7.85 2.29 -6.79
CA ASP A 66 7.77 3.04 -8.04
C ASP A 66 6.29 3.19 -8.42
N TYR A 67 5.73 4.37 -8.17
CA TYR A 67 4.28 4.63 -8.25
C TYR A 67 3.94 5.58 -9.40
N ASN A 68 2.95 5.18 -10.21
CA ASN A 68 2.40 5.96 -11.30
C ASN A 68 0.96 6.35 -10.95
N GLU A 69 0.77 7.62 -10.60
CA GLU A 69 -0.55 8.19 -10.35
C GLU A 69 -1.22 8.60 -11.66
N ARG A 70 -2.50 8.27 -11.81
CA ARG A 70 -3.35 8.82 -12.87
C ARG A 70 -4.20 9.93 -12.27
N TYR A 71 -4.06 11.14 -12.82
CA TYR A 71 -4.79 12.31 -12.38
C TYR A 71 -5.78 12.76 -13.45
N THR A 72 -7.06 12.83 -13.07
CA THR A 72 -8.15 13.34 -13.92
C THR A 72 -8.66 14.67 -13.36
N ALA A 73 -8.52 15.77 -14.11
CA ALA A 73 -9.07 17.08 -13.75
C ALA A 73 -10.21 17.49 -14.68
N THR A 74 -11.19 18.19 -14.13
CA THR A 74 -12.24 18.88 -14.90
C THR A 74 -12.26 20.34 -14.50
N GLU A 75 -12.13 21.23 -15.48
CA GLU A 75 -12.24 22.68 -15.30
C GLU A 75 -13.54 23.16 -15.95
N ASN A 76 -14.28 24.03 -15.26
CA ASN A 76 -15.53 24.59 -15.76
C ASN A 76 -15.50 26.11 -15.64
N TYR A 77 -15.68 26.80 -16.76
CA TYR A 77 -15.73 28.26 -16.84
C TYR A 77 -17.09 28.68 -17.39
N SER A 78 -17.71 29.68 -16.76
CA SER A 78 -18.96 30.27 -17.24
C SER A 78 -18.76 31.77 -17.42
N HIS A 79 -19.22 32.30 -18.55
CA HIS A 79 -19.13 33.71 -18.90
C HIS A 79 -20.49 34.19 -19.41
N GLU A 80 -20.91 35.36 -18.94
CA GLU A 80 -22.11 36.08 -19.39
C GLU A 80 -21.64 37.42 -19.99
N PHE A 81 -22.22 37.81 -21.13
CA PHE A 81 -21.83 38.98 -21.91
C PHE A 81 -23.00 39.97 -22.04
#